data_AF-A0A7C5YZW2-F1
#
_entry.id   AF-A0A7C5YZW2-F1
#
_cell.length_a   1.000
_cell.length_b   1.000
_cell.length_c   1.000
_cell.angle_alpha   90.00
_cell.angle_beta   90.00
_cell.angle_gamma   90.00
#
_symmetry.space_group_name_H-M   'P 1'
#
loop_
_entity.id
_entity.type
_entity.pdbx_description
1 polymer ?
#
loop_
_entity_poly.entity_id
_entity_poly.type
_entity_poly.pdbx_seq_one_letter_code
_entity_poly.pdbx_strand_id
1 'polypeptide(L)' 'KEAFIMASTNPAKSINAIEKEKIGLIKPGWKADIVVLDDNLDVAMTIVDGNILFNKTVLQL' A
#
# COMPACT_ATOMS: atom_id res chain seq x y z
N LYS A 1 14.07 4.10 0.76
CA LYS A 1 13.50 2.83 0.20
C LYS A 1 13.27 1.79 1.30
N GLU A 2 14.24 1.68 2.20
CA GLU A 2 14.34 0.83 3.37
C GLU A 2 13.11 0.93 4.28
N ALA A 3 12.67 2.15 4.60
CA ALA A 3 11.48 2.39 5.43
C ALA A 3 10.22 1.72 4.86
N PHE A 4 10.01 1.80 3.55
CA PHE A 4 8.86 1.14 2.90
C PHE A 4 8.99 -0.38 2.94
N ILE A 5 10.20 -0.92 2.76
CA ILE A 5 10.44 -2.37 2.88
C ILE A 5 10.15 -2.85 4.31
N MET A 6 10.53 -2.07 5.33
CA MET A 6 10.20 -2.37 6.73
C MET A 6 8.71 -2.30 7.03
N ALA A 7 7.99 -1.39 6.38
CA ALA A 7 6.55 -1.19 6.60
C ALA A 7 5.64 -2.09 5.73
N SER A 8 6.17 -2.75 4.70
CA SER A 8 5.38 -3.56 3.77
C SER A 8 5.95 -4.96 3.58
N THR A 9 7.03 -5.08 2.82
CA THR A 9 7.57 -6.37 2.36
C THR A 9 8.10 -7.25 3.50
N ASN A 10 8.80 -6.69 4.48
CA ASN A 10 9.40 -7.46 5.57
C ASN A 10 8.33 -8.11 6.48
N PRO A 11 7.31 -7.38 6.96
CA PRO A 11 6.19 -7.98 7.68
C PRO A 11 5.44 -9.03 6.84
N ALA A 12 5.15 -8.75 5.57
CA ALA A 12 4.45 -9.71 4.71
C ALA A 12 5.24 -11.02 4.51
N LYS A 13 6.58 -10.93 4.44
CA LYS A 13 7.47 -12.09 4.39
C LYS A 13 7.47 -12.87 5.69
N SER A 14 7.57 -12.21 6.85
CA SER A 14 7.72 -12.88 8.14
C SER A 14 6.53 -13.78 8.50
N ILE A 15 5.33 -13.45 7.98
CA ILE A 15 4.11 -14.25 8.19
C ILE A 15 3.70 -15.09 6.96
N ASN A 16 4.55 -15.18 5.93
CA ASN A 16 4.26 -15.85 4.64
C ASN A 16 3.04 -15.30 3.87
N ALA A 17 2.52 -14.12 4.24
CA ALA A 17 1.43 -13.47 3.51
C ALA A 17 1.87 -13.04 2.11
N ILE A 18 3.17 -12.85 1.91
CA ILE A 18 3.76 -12.53 0.61
C ILE A 18 3.46 -13.60 -0.46
N GLU A 19 3.39 -14.89 -0.08
CA GLU A 19 3.10 -16.00 -0.98
C GLU A 19 1.61 -16.37 -0.99
N LYS A 20 0.99 -16.38 0.21
CA LYS A 20 -0.40 -16.79 0.39
C LYS A 20 -1.40 -15.75 -0.10
N GLU A 21 -1.19 -14.50 0.28
CA GLU A 21 -2.12 -13.40 0.04
C GLU A 21 -1.65 -12.46 -1.07
N LYS A 22 -0.36 -12.53 -1.43
CA LYS A 22 0.28 -11.67 -2.42
C LYS A 22 0.12 -10.19 -2.09
N ILE A 23 0.49 -9.83 -0.86
CA ILE A 23 0.48 -8.46 -0.30
C ILE A 23 1.88 -7.97 0.07
N GLY A 24 2.09 -6.66 0.07
CA GLY A 24 3.36 -6.03 0.49
C GLY A 24 4.41 -5.84 -0.61
N LEU A 25 4.06 -6.06 -1.87
CA LEU A 25 4.81 -5.63 -3.07
C LEU A 25 3.86 -5.11 -4.14
N ILE A 26 4.33 -4.13 -4.90
CA ILE A 26 3.67 -3.65 -6.12
C ILE A 26 4.24 -4.46 -7.29
N LYS A 27 3.50 -5.47 -7.74
CA LYS A 27 3.88 -6.37 -8.84
C LYS A 27 2.63 -6.92 -9.53
N PRO A 28 2.64 -7.18 -10.85
CA PRO A 28 1.52 -7.83 -11.52
C PRO A 28 1.12 -9.16 -10.85
N GLY A 29 -0.17 -9.38 -10.66
CA GLY A 29 -0.74 -10.56 -10.02
C GLY A 29 -0.81 -10.51 -8.49
N TRP A 30 -0.51 -9.36 -7.88
CA TRP A 30 -0.64 -9.09 -6.45
C TRP A 30 -1.87 -8.26 -6.16
N LYS A 31 -2.29 -8.21 -4.89
CA LYS A 31 -3.40 -7.35 -4.48
C LYS A 31 -3.07 -5.88 -4.73
N ALA A 32 -4.07 -5.15 -5.19
CA ALA A 32 -3.98 -3.72 -5.45
C ALA A 32 -4.17 -2.92 -4.15
N ASP A 33 -3.29 -3.18 -3.18
CA ASP A 33 -3.19 -2.45 -1.92
C ASP A 33 -2.08 -1.41 -2.05
N ILE A 34 -2.46 -0.16 -2.31
CA ILE A 34 -1.54 0.94 -2.66
C ILE A 34 -1.85 2.16 -1.80
N VAL A 35 -0.80 2.78 -1.27
CA VAL A 35 -0.87 4.09 -0.62
C VAL A 35 -0.10 5.08 -1.47
N VAL A 36 -0.73 6.19 -1.82
CA VAL A 36 -0.10 7.30 -2.54
C VAL A 36 0.25 8.37 -1.53
N LEU A 37 1.50 8.81 -1.55
CA LEU A 37 2.03 9.87 -0.70
C LEU A 37 2.32 11.11 -1.56
N ASP A 38 2.16 12.30 -0.98
CA ASP A 38 2.66 13.54 -1.58
C ASP A 38 4.14 13.79 -1.23
N ASP A 39 4.68 14.92 -1.71
CA ASP A 39 6.09 15.28 -1.52
C ASP A 39 6.49 15.44 -0.03
N ASN A 40 5.51 15.63 0.86
CA ASN A 40 5.73 15.74 2.30
C ASN A 40 5.53 14.41 3.04
N LEU A 41 5.34 13.30 2.32
CA LEU A 41 4.98 11.98 2.86
C LEU A 41 3.61 11.93 3.54
N ASP A 42 2.73 12.90 3.27
CA ASP A 42 1.33 12.80 3.70
C ASP A 42 0.55 11.86 2.79
N VAL A 43 -0.41 11.12 3.37
CA VAL A 43 -1.27 10.23 2.59
C VAL A 43 -2.21 11.07 1.71
N ALA A 44 -2.07 10.92 0.40
CA ALA A 44 -2.95 11.54 -0.60
C ALA A 44 -4.10 10.60 -1.00
N MET A 45 -3.85 9.29 -1.08
CA MET A 45 -4.84 8.30 -1.47
C MET A 45 -4.52 6.92 -0.89
N THR A 46 -5.57 6.16 -0.55
CA THR A 46 -5.44 4.76 -0.15
C THR A 46 -6.37 3.90 -1.00
N ILE A 47 -5.80 2.88 -1.61
CA ILE A 47 -6.48 1.89 -2.44
C ILE A 47 -6.33 0.54 -1.75
N VAL A 48 -7.45 -0.16 -1.52
CA VAL A 48 -7.49 -1.50 -0.93
C VAL A 48 -8.28 -2.41 -1.86
N ASP A 49 -7.65 -3.51 -2.28
CA ASP A 49 -8.22 -4.46 -3.25
C ASP A 49 -8.74 -3.79 -4.53
N GLY A 50 -8.04 -2.73 -4.98
CA GLY A 50 -8.41 -1.94 -6.15
C GLY A 50 -9.49 -0.87 -5.92
N ASN A 51 -10.05 -0.77 -4.71
CA ASN A 51 -11.07 0.22 -4.36
C ASN A 51 -10.43 1.42 -3.67
N ILE A 52 -10.74 2.63 -4.13
CA ILE A 52 -10.30 3.87 -3.48
C ILE A 52 -11.12 4.05 -2.20
N LEU A 53 -10.47 3.90 -1.04
CA LEU A 53 -11.11 4.10 0.28
C LEU A 53 -10.84 5.48 0.86
N PHE A 54 -9.72 6.09 0.48
CA PHE A 54 -9.35 7.43 0.92
C PHE A 54 -8.82 8.22 -0.27
N ASN A 55 -9.25 9.47 -0.40
CA ASN A 55 -8.73 10.44 -1.35
C ASN A 55 -8.77 11.83 -0.73
N LYS A 56 -7.58 12.39 -0.44
CA LYS A 56 -7.38 13.69 0.21
C LYS A 56 -8.06 14.82 -0.57
N THR A 57 -8.16 14.73 -1.90
CA THR A 57 -8.80 15.75 -2.74
C THR A 57 -10.33 15.78 -2.57
N VAL A 58 -10.96 14.63 -2.28
CA VAL A 58 -12.43 14.54 -2.19
C VAL A 58 -12.93 14.89 -0.78
N LEU A 59 -12.08 14.74 0.24
CA LEU A 59 -12.42 15.02 1.64
C LEU A 59 -12.23 16.50 2.06
N GLN A 60 -11.89 17.40 1.13
CA GLN A 60 -11.79 18.85 1.38
C GLN A 60 -13.14 19.59 1.25
N LEU A 61 -14.24 18.99 1.74
CA LEU A 61 -15.56 19.66 1.83
C LEU A 61 -15.73 20.35 3.19
#